data_AF-S6IDF0-F1
#
_entry.id   AF-S6IDF0-F1
#
_cell.length_a   1.000
_cell.length_b   1.000
_cell.length_c   1.000
_cell.angle_alpha   90.00
_cell.angle_beta   90.00
_cell.angle_gamma   90.00
#
_symmetry.space_group_name_H-M   'P 1'
#
loop_
_entity.id
_entity.type
_entity.pdbx_description
1 polymer ?
#
loop_
_entity_poly.entity_id
_entity_poly.type
_entity_poly.pdbx_seq_one_letter_code
_entity_poly.pdbx_strand_id
1 'polypeptide(L)'
;MSRLFLKPLPGGSFFMLLLFIAVLVSAIGVSYSAHWNRQLLNSLYSELSVRDKAQAEWGRLILEQSTWTAHSRIETLASEQLKMRIPSAAEVRMVAP
;
A
#
# COMPACT_ATOMS: atom_id res chain seq x y z
N MET A 1 -37.30 -26.43 -53.81
CA MET A 1 -36.02 -26.37 -53.06
C MET A 1 -36.20 -25.39 -51.91
N SER A 2 -35.86 -25.82 -50.68
CA SER A 2 -35.97 -25.08 -49.41
C SER A 2 -37.36 -24.94 -48.77
N ARG A 3 -37.94 -26.08 -48.37
CA ARG A 3 -38.75 -26.15 -47.14
C ARG A 3 -37.92 -26.86 -46.08
N LEU A 4 -36.74 -26.33 -45.78
CA LEU A 4 -35.91 -26.87 -44.70
C LEU A 4 -36.37 -26.26 -43.37
N PHE A 5 -36.91 -27.13 -42.52
CA PHE A 5 -36.90 -27.02 -41.06
C PHE A 5 -37.73 -25.89 -40.42
N LEU A 6 -39.05 -26.00 -40.53
CA LEU A 6 -39.93 -25.61 -39.43
C LEU A 6 -40.33 -26.87 -38.67
N LYS A 7 -39.33 -27.54 -38.06
CA LYS A 7 -39.62 -28.57 -37.05
C LYS A 7 -40.00 -27.79 -35.79
N PRO A 8 -41.20 -27.98 -35.21
CA PRO A 8 -41.59 -27.25 -34.02
C PRO A 8 -40.52 -27.51 -32.96
N LEU A 9 -39.92 -26.43 -32.47
CA LEU A 9 -38.88 -26.50 -31.48
C LEU A 9 -39.40 -27.33 -30.30
N PRO A 10 -38.66 -28.34 -29.81
CA PRO A 10 -39.09 -29.12 -28.66
C PRO A 10 -39.36 -28.17 -27.49
N GLY A 11 -40.36 -28.46 -26.64
CA GLY A 11 -40.83 -27.53 -25.59
C GLY A 11 -39.75 -26.97 -24.66
N GLY A 12 -38.58 -27.62 -24.58
CA GLY A 12 -37.39 -27.13 -23.86
C GLY A 12 -36.60 -26.00 -24.55
N SER A 13 -36.86 -25.69 -25.82
CA SER A 13 -36.11 -24.66 -26.56
C SER A 13 -36.29 -23.26 -25.97
N PHE A 14 -37.46 -22.98 -25.38
CA PHE A 14 -37.70 -21.71 -24.69
C PHE A 14 -36.82 -21.57 -23.45
N PHE A 15 -36.72 -22.63 -22.64
CA PHE A 15 -35.81 -22.67 -21.49
C PHE A 15 -34.34 -22.52 -21.90
N MET A 16 -33.94 -23.14 -23.01
CA MET A 16 -32.58 -23.01 -23.54
C MET A 16 -32.26 -21.58 -23.98
N LEU A 17 -33.22 -20.93 -24.67
CA LEU A 17 -33.09 -19.52 -25.08
C LEU A 17 -33.02 -18.58 -23.87
N LEU A 18 -33.85 -18.82 -22.86
CA LEU A 18 -33.84 -18.06 -21.61
C LEU A 18 -32.49 -18.19 -20.89
N LEU A 19 -31.97 -19.41 -20.78
CA LEU A 19 -30.67 -19.67 -20.15
C LEU A 19 -29.53 -19.00 -20.92
N PHE A 20 -29.58 -19.03 -22.25
CA PHE A 20 -28.60 -18.35 -23.11
C PHE A 20 -28.59 -16.84 -22.87
N ILE A 21 -29.77 -16.21 -22.82
CA ILE A 21 -29.90 -14.78 -22.51
C ILE A 21 -29.40 -14.48 -21.09
N ALA A 22 -29.74 -15.32 -20.11
CA ALA A 22 -29.28 -15.15 -18.74
C ALA A 22 -27.75 -15.18 -18.62
N VAL A 23 -27.09 -16.09 -19.35
CA VAL A 23 -25.62 -16.19 -19.41
C VAL A 23 -25.02 -14.94 -20.07
N LEU A 24 -25.60 -14.46 -21.16
CA LEU A 24 -25.16 -13.22 -21.82
C LEU A 24 -25.25 -12.01 -20.88
N VAL A 25 -26.38 -11.84 -20.20
CA VAL A 25 -26.57 -10.75 -19.22
C VAL A 25 -25.57 -10.87 -18.07
N SER A 26 -25.34 -12.08 -17.56
CA SER A 26 -24.35 -12.34 -16.52
C SER A 26 -22.94 -11.97 -16.97
N ALA A 27 -22.53 -12.39 -18.18
CA ALA A 27 -21.20 -12.08 -18.71
C ALA A 27 -20.96 -10.56 -18.85
N ILE A 28 -21.96 -9.83 -19.35
CA ILE A 28 -21.90 -8.37 -19.46
C ILE A 28 -21.85 -7.73 -18.06
N GLY A 29 -22.69 -8.19 -17.13
CA GLY A 29 -22.75 -7.68 -15.76
C GLY A 29 -21.43 -7.88 -15.00
N VAL A 30 -20.81 -9.05 -15.12
CA VAL A 30 -19.51 -9.35 -14.50
C VAL A 30 -18.40 -8.46 -15.08
N SER A 31 -18.35 -8.30 -16.41
CA SER A 31 -17.37 -7.43 -17.06
C SER A 31 -17.54 -5.96 -16.66
N TYR A 32 -18.78 -5.48 -16.59
CA TYR A 32 -19.11 -4.13 -16.17
C TYR A 32 -18.71 -3.86 -14.71
N SER A 33 -19.03 -4.80 -13.82
CA SER A 33 -18.63 -4.74 -12.41
C SER A 33 -17.10 -4.72 -12.26
N ALA A 34 -16.38 -5.54 -13.02
CA ALA A 34 -14.92 -5.53 -13.01
C ALA A 34 -14.33 -4.20 -13.51
N HIS A 35 -14.93 -3.59 -14.53
CA HIS A 35 -14.50 -2.28 -15.03
C HIS A 35 -14.72 -1.17 -13.99
N TRP A 36 -15.90 -1.13 -13.36
CA TRP A 36 -16.21 -0.19 -12.29
C TRP A 36 -15.32 -0.37 -11.07
N ASN A 37 -15.05 -1.62 -10.69
CA ASN A 37 -14.18 -1.94 -9.57
C ASN A 37 -12.76 -1.39 -9.80
N ARG A 38 -12.22 -1.53 -11.03
CA ARG A 38 -10.92 -0.94 -11.40
C ARG A 38 -10.92 0.59 -11.32
N GLN A 39 -11.99 1.26 -11.74
CA GLN A 39 -12.08 2.72 -11.63
C GLN A 39 -12.10 3.17 -10.16
N LEU A 40 -12.91 2.51 -9.33
CA LEU A 40 -13.05 2.85 -7.92
C LEU A 40 -11.76 2.58 -7.13
N LEU A 41 -11.07 1.48 -7.44
CA LEU A 41 -9.73 1.19 -6.91
C LEU A 41 -8.74 2.27 -7.29
N ASN A 42 -8.71 2.72 -8.55
CA ASN A 42 -7.78 3.76 -8.97
C ASN A 42 -7.97 5.08 -8.18
N SER A 43 -9.21 5.49 -7.92
CA SER A 43 -9.48 6.66 -7.07
C SER A 43 -9.06 6.45 -5.61
N LEU A 44 -9.18 5.23 -5.09
CA LEU A 44 -8.70 4.90 -3.75
C LEU A 44 -7.16 4.96 -3.69
N TYR A 45 -6.49 4.39 -4.68
CA TYR A 45 -5.03 4.38 -4.77
C TYR A 45 -4.42 5.79 -4.91
N SER A 46 -5.11 6.74 -5.55
CA SER A 46 -4.60 8.12 -5.63
C SER A 46 -4.55 8.79 -4.26
N GLU A 47 -5.57 8.61 -3.44
CA GLU A 47 -5.61 9.18 -2.09
C GLU A 47 -4.62 8.48 -1.15
N LEU A 48 -4.51 7.15 -1.25
CA LEU A 48 -3.52 6.36 -0.53
C LEU A 48 -2.09 6.79 -0.87
N SER A 49 -1.80 7.10 -2.14
CA SER A 49 -0.47 7.53 -2.57
C SER A 49 0.00 8.81 -1.87
N VAL A 50 -0.91 9.76 -1.62
CA VAL A 50 -0.60 10.97 -0.85
C VAL A 50 -0.27 10.62 0.59
N ARG A 51 -1.07 9.73 1.19
CA ARG A 51 -0.87 9.27 2.58
C ARG A 51 0.44 8.51 2.76
N ASP A 52 0.79 7.65 1.82
CA ASP A 52 2.04 6.87 1.84
C ASP A 52 3.27 7.76 1.75
N LYS A 53 3.23 8.82 0.91
CA LYS A 53 4.32 9.81 0.83
C LYS A 53 4.53 10.53 2.17
N ALA A 54 3.46 10.99 2.79
CA ALA A 54 3.53 11.65 4.10
C ALA A 54 4.06 10.70 5.19
N GLN A 55 3.66 9.43 5.17
CA GLN A 55 4.14 8.44 6.12
C GLN A 55 5.63 8.11 5.93
N ALA A 56 6.11 8.07 4.69
CA ALA A 56 7.53 7.90 4.38
C ALA A 56 8.37 9.08 4.89
N GLU A 57 7.88 10.31 4.68
CA GLU A 57 8.55 11.52 5.18
C GLU A 57 8.57 11.56 6.71
N TRP A 58 7.47 11.21 7.37
CA TRP A 58 7.42 11.09 8.82
C TRP A 58 8.38 10.03 9.35
N GLY A 59 8.49 8.88 8.69
CA GLY A 59 9.46 7.85 9.04
C GLY A 59 10.90 8.36 8.93
N ARG A 60 11.21 9.14 7.88
CA ARG A 60 12.51 9.79 7.71
C ARG A 60 12.80 10.77 8.84
N LEU A 61 11.84 11.62 9.20
CA LEU A 61 11.98 12.60 10.29
C LEU A 61 12.19 11.92 11.65
N ILE A 62 11.52 10.79 11.91
CA ILE A 62 11.76 10.01 13.13
C ILE A 62 13.17 9.42 13.17
N LEU A 63 13.67 8.93 12.05
CA LEU A 63 15.05 8.45 11.96
C LEU A 63 16.04 9.60 12.20
N GLU A 64 15.79 10.77 11.63
CA GLU A 64 16.58 11.98 11.92
C GLU A 64 16.52 12.33 13.42
N GLN A 65 15.33 12.40 14.03
CA GLN A 65 15.17 12.77 15.43
C GLN A 65 15.76 11.74 16.40
N SER A 66 15.60 10.44 16.15
CA SER A 66 16.17 9.38 16.99
C SER A 66 17.71 9.45 17.02
N THR A 67 18.32 9.81 15.89
CA THR A 67 19.77 10.02 15.80
C THR A 67 20.23 11.22 16.66
N TRP A 68 19.43 12.29 16.69
CA TRP A 68 19.73 13.49 17.50
C TRP A 68 19.48 13.27 19.00
N THR A 69 18.43 12.52 19.35
CA THR A 69 18.02 12.32 20.75
C THR A 69 18.97 11.37 21.50
N ALA A 70 19.54 10.38 20.82
CA ALA A 70 20.55 9.49 21.41
C ALA A 70 21.87 10.22 21.71
N HIS A 71 22.35 11.07 20.79
CA HIS A 71 23.63 11.76 20.96
C HIS A 71 23.53 12.98 21.89
N SER A 72 22.55 13.87 21.66
CA SER A 72 22.39 15.10 22.43
C SER A 72 22.08 14.81 23.91
N ARG A 73 21.21 13.85 24.20
CA ARG A 73 20.82 13.56 25.59
C ARG A 73 21.96 12.94 26.40
N ILE A 74 22.83 12.14 25.79
CA ILE A 74 24.03 11.58 26.47
C ILE A 74 25.07 12.67 26.69
N GLU A 75 25.32 13.52 25.69
CA GLU A 75 26.29 14.61 25.78
C GLU A 75 25.90 15.65 26.84
N THR A 76 24.63 16.07 26.88
CA THR A 76 24.14 17.01 27.90
C THR A 76 24.20 16.39 29.30
N LEU A 77 23.80 15.13 29.47
CA LEU A 77 23.88 14.45 30.77
C LEU A 77 25.34 14.29 31.24
N ALA A 78 26.28 13.98 30.33
CA ALA A 78 27.70 13.84 30.63
C ALA A 78 28.37 15.20 30.95
N SER A 79 27.99 16.26 30.25
CA SER A 79 28.51 17.60 30.51
C SER A 79 27.96 18.20 31.81
N GLU A 80 26.65 18.10 32.04
CA GLU A 80 26.00 18.73 33.19
C GLU A 80 26.11 17.92 34.49
N GLN A 81 25.89 16.60 34.45
CA GLN A 81 25.92 15.79 35.68
C GLN A 81 27.31 15.27 36.03
N LEU A 82 28.14 14.96 35.02
CA LEU A 82 29.49 14.40 35.23
C LEU A 82 30.61 15.46 35.12
N LYS A 83 30.29 16.73 34.79
CA LYS A 83 31.26 17.82 34.58
C LYS A 83 32.41 17.41 33.63
N MET A 84 32.13 16.55 32.66
CA MET A 84 33.15 16.07 31.73
C MET A 84 33.55 17.22 30.79
N ARG A 85 34.81 17.67 30.94
CA ARG A 85 35.52 18.55 30.01
C ARG A 85 36.43 17.68 29.15
N ILE A 86 36.55 17.98 27.86
CA ILE A 86 37.56 17.37 26.99
C ILE A 86 38.95 17.77 27.53
N PRO A 87 39.75 16.84 28.09
CA PRO A 87 41.01 17.17 28.72
C PRO A 87 42.00 17.65 27.65
N SER A 88 42.77 18.68 27.99
CA SER A 88 43.86 19.14 27.12
C SER A 88 44.98 18.09 27.07
N ALA A 89 45.72 18.03 25.96
CA ALA A 89 46.75 17.00 25.71
C ALA A 89 47.83 16.85 26.81
N ALA A 90 47.93 17.80 27.74
CA ALA A 90 48.83 17.77 28.89
C ALA A 90 48.34 16.89 30.07
N GLU A 91 47.08 16.44 30.09
CA GLU A 91 46.48 15.66 31.20
C GLU A 91 46.28 14.16 30.86
N VAL A 92 46.65 13.74 29.65
CA VAL A 92 46.49 12.34 29.21
C VAL A 92 47.65 11.50 29.72
N ARG A 93 47.42 10.70 30.77
CA ARG A 93 48.37 9.70 31.26
C ARG A 93 47.93 8.31 30.79
N MET A 94 48.61 7.80 29.75
CA MET A 94 48.42 6.41 29.31
C MET A 94 49.02 5.45 30.33
N VAL A 95 48.21 4.54 30.85
CA VAL A 95 48.68 3.44 31.70
C VAL A 95 48.91 2.26 30.77
N ALA A 96 50.17 1.81 30.66
CA ALA A 96 50.52 0.58 29.97
C ALA A 96 49.96 -0.64 30.75
N PRO A 97 49.56 -1.71 30.05
CA PRO A 97 48.86 -2.86 30.62
C PRO A 97 49.64 -3.56 31.73
#